data_AF-A0A9N8MG54-F1
#
_entry.id   AF-A0A9N8MG54-F1
#
_cell.length_a   1.000
_cell.length_b   1.000
_cell.length_c   1.000
_cell.angle_alpha   90.00
_cell.angle_beta   90.00
_cell.angle_gamma   90.00
#
_symmetry.space_group_name_H-M   'P 1'
#
loop_
_entity.id
_entity.type
_entity.pdbx_description
1 polymer ?
#
loop_
_entity_poly.entity_id
_entity_poly.type
_entity_poly.pdbx_seq_one_letter_code
_entity_poly.pdbx_strand_id
1 'polypeptide(L)'
;MKKLYFLFILITSLNFGQVTKNVYFIGNSYTGQNNLPQLISDIANTTGDILNFQSYTPGGSTLQNHAADNVVLNTINNGYWNYVVLQEQSQIPAFSTSFVNSQFFPYAEQLANNIINSNLCGNVIFYMTWGRKNGDTQNCTPGSYLCTYEGMDDKLYERYMQAALDNESMVSPVGKVWRYIRTQYPSLELYESDGSHPNYLGSMIAAYTFYTTIFKKDPTTASFNGNLPHSEADIVRNAVKNVVYQNMDVWYINAHDINTKFNYQFTNAHSVQFTNQSSNATTFHWEFGDGIESNAENPLHTYNADGIYNVKFTTNTCGRSTTKIKKVNVGSLETAEAQKPISKIYPIPAKDILKIKSHKKISHLEIIDISGRKKDCKIIFKNDEYLISIKDLNPGNYFVIYTVEGNSYSEKFIKE
;
A
#
# COMPACT_ATOMS: atom_id res chain seq x y z
N MET A 1 29.42 -52.22 -40.83
CA MET A 1 29.70 -50.90 -40.25
C MET A 1 28.62 -50.57 -39.23
N LYS A 2 28.92 -50.58 -37.92
CA LYS A 2 27.97 -50.22 -36.86
C LYS A 2 27.83 -48.70 -36.82
N LYS A 3 26.61 -48.18 -37.04
CA LYS A 3 26.31 -46.75 -36.90
C LYS A 3 26.19 -46.42 -35.41
N LEU A 4 27.04 -45.53 -34.92
CA LEU A 4 27.00 -44.98 -33.58
C LEU A 4 26.13 -43.71 -33.62
N TYR A 5 25.01 -43.71 -32.90
CA TYR A 5 24.17 -42.52 -32.74
C TYR A 5 24.60 -41.80 -31.45
N PHE A 6 25.13 -40.59 -31.59
CA PHE A 6 25.39 -39.69 -30.47
C PHE A 6 24.10 -38.95 -30.11
N LEU A 7 23.56 -39.23 -28.92
CA LEU A 7 22.48 -38.46 -28.32
C LEU A 7 23.08 -37.21 -27.67
N PHE A 8 22.87 -36.04 -28.28
CA PHE A 8 23.20 -34.76 -27.67
C PHE A 8 22.12 -34.42 -26.62
N ILE A 9 22.44 -34.60 -25.35
CA ILE A 9 21.61 -34.10 -24.25
C ILE A 9 21.92 -32.60 -24.11
N LEU A 10 21.00 -31.76 -24.55
CA LEU A 10 21.05 -30.32 -24.31
C LEU A 10 20.72 -30.09 -22.83
N ILE A 11 21.75 -29.97 -21.98
CA ILE A 11 21.57 -29.54 -20.60
C ILE A 11 21.35 -28.03 -20.62
N THR A 12 20.09 -27.59 -20.61
CA THR A 12 19.75 -26.20 -20.33
C THR A 12 19.95 -25.97 -18.84
N SER A 13 21.12 -25.48 -18.44
CA SER A 13 21.32 -24.92 -17.11
C SER A 13 20.46 -23.66 -17.01
N LEU A 14 19.32 -23.74 -16.32
CA LEU A 14 18.61 -22.58 -15.83
C LEU A 14 19.51 -21.90 -14.79
N ASN A 15 20.35 -20.97 -15.23
CA ASN A 15 21.02 -20.05 -14.32
C ASN A 15 19.93 -19.18 -13.70
N PHE A 16 19.44 -19.55 -12.51
CA PHE A 16 18.79 -18.55 -11.66
C PHE A 16 19.87 -17.51 -11.36
N GLY A 17 19.78 -16.36 -12.04
CA GLY A 17 20.77 -15.31 -11.92
C GLY A 17 20.92 -14.91 -10.46
N GLN A 18 22.14 -15.04 -9.94
CA GLN A 18 22.53 -14.50 -8.65
C GLN A 18 22.18 -13.01 -8.60
N VAL A 19 21.43 -12.59 -7.58
CA VAL A 19 21.09 -11.18 -7.36
C VAL A 19 21.82 -10.68 -6.13
N THR A 20 22.50 -9.54 -6.28
CA THR A 20 23.10 -8.81 -5.15
C THR A 20 22.19 -7.64 -4.77
N LYS A 21 21.93 -7.49 -3.47
CA LYS A 21 21.16 -6.38 -2.90
C LYS A 21 21.93 -5.73 -1.76
N ASN A 22 22.09 -4.40 -1.83
CA ASN A 22 22.59 -3.58 -0.74
C ASN A 22 21.40 -3.07 0.09
N VAL A 23 21.36 -3.40 1.38
CA VAL A 23 20.23 -3.05 2.26
C VAL A 23 20.72 -2.40 3.55
N TYR A 24 20.14 -1.24 3.89
CA TYR A 24 20.39 -0.59 5.17
C TYR A 24 19.19 -0.76 6.09
N PHE A 25 19.41 -1.33 7.27
CA PHE A 25 18.36 -1.55 8.26
C PHE A 25 18.40 -0.48 9.35
N ILE A 26 17.38 0.37 9.39
CA ILE A 26 17.18 1.38 10.44
C ILE A 26 16.07 0.87 11.36
N GLY A 27 16.37 0.76 12.64
CA GLY A 27 15.37 0.27 13.59
C GLY A 27 15.86 0.28 15.02
N ASN A 28 15.49 -0.74 15.78
CA ASN A 28 15.84 -0.85 17.19
C ASN A 28 16.06 -2.33 17.55
N SER A 29 15.79 -2.69 18.81
CA SER A 29 15.97 -4.05 19.31
C SER A 29 15.19 -5.10 18.51
N TYR A 30 14.06 -4.78 17.85
CA TYR A 30 13.35 -5.77 17.03
C TYR A 30 14.13 -6.19 15.77
N THR A 31 14.82 -5.26 15.12
CA THR A 31 15.77 -5.56 14.05
C THR A 31 17.08 -6.12 14.61
N GLY A 32 17.55 -5.63 15.76
CA GLY A 32 18.80 -6.11 16.37
C GLY A 32 18.73 -7.53 16.93
N GLN A 33 17.55 -7.96 17.39
CA GLN A 33 17.35 -9.25 18.05
C GLN A 33 17.69 -10.40 17.11
N ASN A 34 18.47 -11.36 17.63
CA ASN A 34 18.98 -12.52 16.89
C ASN A 34 19.75 -12.17 15.61
N ASN A 35 20.20 -10.90 15.48
CA ASN A 35 20.86 -10.38 14.28
C ASN A 35 20.05 -10.66 13.00
N LEU A 36 18.82 -10.14 12.95
CA LEU A 36 17.91 -10.35 11.82
C LEU A 36 18.54 -10.08 10.44
N PRO A 37 19.31 -8.99 10.21
CA PRO A 37 19.98 -8.77 8.92
C PRO A 37 20.90 -9.93 8.51
N GLN A 38 21.64 -10.52 9.46
CA GLN A 38 22.48 -11.68 9.19
C GLN A 38 21.63 -12.91 8.82
N LEU A 39 20.54 -13.18 9.53
CA LEU A 39 19.65 -14.30 9.20
C LEU A 39 19.09 -14.18 7.77
N ILE A 40 18.75 -12.97 7.32
CA ILE A 40 18.30 -12.73 5.94
C ILE A 40 19.43 -13.02 4.94
N SER A 41 20.67 -12.61 5.26
CA SER A 41 21.85 -12.90 4.44
C SER A 41 22.10 -14.41 4.32
N ASP A 42 21.99 -15.14 5.43
CA ASP A 42 22.18 -16.59 5.45
C ASP A 42 21.13 -17.32 4.60
N ILE A 43 19.86 -16.87 4.65
CA ILE A 43 18.80 -17.39 3.76
C ILE A 43 19.15 -17.10 2.29
N ALA A 44 19.51 -15.86 1.96
CA ALA A 44 19.85 -15.45 0.59
C ALA A 44 20.97 -16.32 -0.01
N ASN A 45 22.03 -16.55 0.78
CA ASN A 45 23.19 -17.35 0.37
C ASN A 45 22.80 -18.78 -0.07
N THR A 46 21.78 -19.40 0.54
CA THR A 46 21.34 -20.76 0.14
C THR A 46 20.70 -20.81 -1.25
N THR A 47 20.31 -19.66 -1.80
CA THR A 47 19.76 -19.54 -3.15
C THR A 47 20.73 -18.89 -4.14
N GLY A 48 21.99 -18.69 -3.72
CA GLY A 48 23.03 -18.03 -4.50
C GLY A 48 22.92 -16.50 -4.56
N ASP A 49 21.94 -15.90 -3.86
CA ASP A 49 21.80 -14.46 -3.75
C ASP A 49 22.77 -13.88 -2.71
N ILE A 50 23.04 -12.58 -2.82
CA ILE A 50 23.93 -11.86 -1.90
C ILE A 50 23.17 -10.70 -1.28
N LEU A 51 23.09 -10.68 0.05
CA LEU A 51 22.65 -9.53 0.81
C LEU A 51 23.87 -8.84 1.45
N ASN A 52 24.26 -7.69 0.88
CA ASN A 52 25.17 -6.78 1.55
C ASN A 52 24.35 -5.89 2.47
N PHE A 53 24.67 -5.83 3.75
CA PHE A 53 23.88 -5.04 4.68
C PHE A 53 24.70 -4.20 5.65
N GLN A 54 24.06 -3.13 6.12
CA GLN A 54 24.43 -2.43 7.34
C GLN A 54 23.17 -2.29 8.20
N SER A 55 23.35 -2.09 9.50
CA SER A 55 22.23 -1.87 10.42
C SER A 55 22.58 -0.84 11.48
N TYR A 56 21.62 0.02 11.82
CA TYR A 56 21.70 0.93 12.95
C TYR A 56 20.45 0.74 13.82
N THR A 57 20.64 0.10 14.98
CA THR A 57 19.55 -0.47 15.78
C THR A 57 19.64 -0.13 17.28
N PRO A 58 19.77 1.16 17.68
CA PRO A 58 19.78 1.50 19.09
C PRO A 58 18.45 1.12 19.76
N GLY A 59 18.53 0.62 20.99
CA GLY A 59 17.38 0.09 21.71
C GLY A 59 16.28 1.14 21.91
N GLY A 60 15.03 0.77 21.61
CA GLY A 60 13.86 1.63 21.81
C GLY A 60 13.75 2.84 20.87
N SER A 61 14.68 3.03 19.92
CA SER A 61 14.66 4.19 19.01
C SER A 61 13.39 4.24 18.16
N THR A 62 12.89 5.47 18.00
CA THR A 62 11.79 5.84 17.11
C THR A 62 12.30 6.31 15.74
N LEU A 63 11.43 6.42 14.73
CA LEU A 63 11.85 7.07 13.47
C LEU A 63 12.21 8.54 13.66
N GLN A 64 11.60 9.24 14.63
CA GLN A 64 12.00 10.59 15.00
C GLN A 64 13.46 10.65 15.45
N ASN A 65 13.92 9.69 16.27
CA ASN A 65 15.32 9.65 16.70
C ASN A 65 16.25 9.44 15.49
N HIS A 66 15.90 8.50 14.62
CA HIS A 66 16.69 8.21 13.41
C HIS A 66 16.73 9.36 12.42
N ALA A 67 15.62 10.08 12.25
CA ALA A 67 15.52 11.25 11.38
C ALA A 67 16.39 12.43 11.85
N ALA A 68 16.78 12.44 13.13
CA ALA A 68 17.68 13.43 13.73
C ALA A 68 19.12 12.92 13.89
N ASP A 69 19.41 11.66 13.57
CA ASP A 69 20.72 11.04 13.80
C ASP A 69 21.64 11.20 12.58
N ASN A 70 22.77 11.89 12.77
CA ASN A 70 23.74 12.13 11.70
C ASN A 70 24.38 10.85 11.15
N VAL A 71 24.53 9.79 11.95
CA VAL A 71 25.05 8.50 11.47
C VAL A 71 24.09 7.89 10.47
N VAL A 72 22.79 7.94 10.77
CA VAL A 72 21.73 7.45 9.89
C VAL A 72 21.69 8.26 8.60
N LEU A 73 21.65 9.58 8.70
CA LEU A 73 21.55 10.47 7.53
C LEU A 73 22.78 10.35 6.63
N ASN A 74 24.00 10.32 7.20
CA ASN A 74 25.22 10.13 6.42
C ASN A 74 25.25 8.75 5.74
N THR A 75 24.77 7.70 6.41
CA THR A 75 24.72 6.36 5.82
C THR A 75 23.73 6.28 4.67
N ILE A 76 22.55 6.90 4.80
CA ILE A 76 21.59 7.05 3.70
C ILE A 76 22.21 7.80 2.52
N ASN A 77 22.97 8.87 2.80
CA ASN A 77 23.59 9.73 1.79
C ASN A 77 24.74 9.07 1.02
N ASN A 78 25.19 7.88 1.41
CA ASN A 78 26.11 7.09 0.58
C ASN A 78 25.49 6.69 -0.78
N GLY A 79 24.16 6.68 -0.90
CA GLY A 79 23.45 6.68 -2.19
C GLY A 79 23.50 5.37 -3.00
N TYR A 80 23.99 4.26 -2.44
CA TYR A 80 24.09 2.97 -3.15
C TYR A 80 23.12 1.88 -2.65
N TRP A 81 22.23 2.23 -1.71
CA TRP A 81 21.27 1.29 -1.13
C TRP A 81 20.18 0.93 -2.13
N ASN A 82 19.97 -0.37 -2.37
CA ASN A 82 18.80 -0.83 -3.13
C ASN A 82 17.54 -0.70 -2.28
N TYR A 83 17.65 -1.05 -1.00
CA TYR A 83 16.58 -0.87 -0.03
C TYR A 83 17.10 -0.22 1.24
N VAL A 84 16.28 0.63 1.84
CA VAL A 84 16.44 1.07 3.22
C VAL A 84 15.18 0.65 3.98
N VAL A 85 15.39 -0.14 5.02
CA VAL A 85 14.31 -0.66 5.87
C VAL A 85 14.08 0.33 7.00
N LEU A 86 12.83 0.77 7.16
CA LEU A 86 12.40 1.67 8.23
C LEU A 86 11.51 0.93 9.20
N GLN A 87 11.99 0.78 10.43
CA GLN A 87 11.23 0.24 11.54
C GLN A 87 10.94 1.35 12.55
N GLU A 88 9.66 1.61 12.83
CA GLU A 88 9.27 2.45 13.95
C GLU A 88 9.45 1.70 15.28
N GLN A 89 9.38 2.44 16.39
CA GLN A 89 9.33 1.86 17.72
C GLN A 89 8.19 0.84 17.79
N SER A 90 8.55 -0.38 18.18
CA SER A 90 7.78 -1.61 18.23
C SER A 90 6.24 -1.49 18.27
N GLN A 91 5.71 -0.68 19.18
CA GLN A 91 4.27 -0.55 19.44
C GLN A 91 3.67 0.81 19.03
N ILE A 92 4.49 1.84 18.76
CA ILE A 92 4.02 3.20 18.46
C ILE A 92 2.99 3.24 17.32
N PRO A 93 3.15 2.48 16.21
CA PRO A 93 2.13 2.47 15.16
C PRO A 93 0.77 1.93 15.63
N ALA A 94 0.68 1.25 16.77
CA ALA A 94 -0.59 0.83 17.35
C ALA A 94 -1.28 1.93 18.18
N PHE A 95 -0.63 3.06 18.44
CA PHE A 95 -1.18 4.12 19.29
C PHE A 95 -2.26 4.95 18.57
N SER A 96 -2.84 5.91 19.30
CA SER A 96 -3.92 6.75 18.81
C SER A 96 -3.54 7.49 17.52
N THR A 97 -4.54 7.78 16.67
CA THR A 97 -4.34 8.53 15.42
C THR A 97 -3.59 9.85 15.64
N SER A 98 -3.94 10.59 16.69
CA SER A 98 -3.26 11.86 17.01
C SER A 98 -1.79 11.65 17.34
N PHE A 99 -1.44 10.55 18.02
CA PHE A 99 -0.05 10.26 18.38
C PHE A 99 0.75 9.94 17.12
N VAL A 100 0.30 8.99 16.30
CA VAL A 100 1.04 8.58 15.09
C VAL A 100 1.15 9.70 14.05
N ASN A 101 0.15 10.59 13.95
CA ASN A 101 0.21 11.77 13.08
C ASN A 101 1.29 12.77 13.51
N SER A 102 1.73 12.73 14.77
CA SER A 102 2.78 13.63 15.27
C SER A 102 4.14 12.94 15.44
N GLN A 103 4.17 11.63 15.72
CA GLN A 103 5.38 10.92 16.13
C GLN A 103 5.86 9.85 15.14
N PHE A 104 5.02 9.42 14.18
CA PHE A 104 5.39 8.39 13.22
C PHE A 104 5.41 8.92 11.79
N PHE A 105 4.25 9.33 11.26
CA PHE A 105 4.11 9.65 9.83
C PHE A 105 5.06 10.76 9.33
N PRO A 106 5.24 11.89 10.05
CA PRO A 106 6.15 12.95 9.58
C PRO A 106 7.59 12.48 9.44
N TYR A 107 8.05 11.58 10.32
CA TYR A 107 9.43 11.09 10.32
C TYR A 107 9.63 9.92 9.36
N ALA A 108 8.57 9.12 9.14
CA ALA A 108 8.52 8.18 8.03
C ALA A 108 8.69 8.90 6.68
N GLU A 109 7.97 10.01 6.47
CA GLU A 109 8.08 10.85 5.28
C GLU A 109 9.45 11.51 5.14
N GLN A 110 9.97 12.11 6.21
CA GLN A 110 11.29 12.73 6.20
C GLN A 110 12.39 11.73 5.79
N LEU A 111 12.39 10.54 6.40
CA LEU A 111 13.39 9.51 6.08
C LEU A 111 13.19 8.97 4.67
N ALA A 112 11.96 8.69 4.25
CA ALA A 112 11.66 8.22 2.90
C ALA A 112 12.14 9.21 1.83
N ASN A 113 11.86 10.50 2.03
CA ASN A 113 12.34 11.56 1.14
C ASN A 113 13.87 11.64 1.10
N ASN A 114 14.55 11.52 2.25
CA ASN A 114 16.02 11.50 2.28
C ASN A 114 16.60 10.31 1.50
N ILE A 115 16.00 9.13 1.63
CA ILE A 115 16.42 7.90 0.93
C ILE A 115 16.25 8.06 -0.58
N ILE A 116 15.09 8.56 -1.01
CA ILE A 116 14.81 8.78 -2.44
C ILE A 116 15.73 9.86 -3.01
N ASN A 117 15.99 10.94 -2.25
CA ASN A 117 16.88 12.01 -2.67
C ASN A 117 18.35 11.58 -2.75
N SER A 118 18.80 10.65 -1.89
CA SER A 118 20.17 10.14 -1.93
C SER A 118 20.38 9.08 -3.00
N ASN A 119 19.38 8.23 -3.24
CA ASN A 119 19.38 7.26 -4.31
C ASN A 119 17.98 7.18 -4.92
N LEU A 120 17.84 7.73 -6.12
CA LEU A 120 16.59 7.76 -6.86
C LEU A 120 16.09 6.35 -7.25
N CYS A 121 16.97 5.35 -7.17
CA CYS A 121 16.70 3.93 -7.39
C CYS A 121 16.55 3.15 -6.08
N GLY A 122 16.78 3.82 -4.96
CA GLY A 122 16.62 3.29 -3.62
C GLY A 122 15.13 3.15 -3.31
N ASN A 123 14.81 2.08 -2.61
CA ASN A 123 13.44 1.79 -2.22
C ASN A 123 13.32 1.77 -0.71
N VAL A 124 12.17 2.19 -0.20
CA VAL A 124 11.85 2.12 1.22
C VAL A 124 11.03 0.86 1.47
N ILE A 125 11.41 0.12 2.51
CA ILE A 125 10.61 -0.99 3.04
C ILE A 125 10.21 -0.64 4.47
N PHE A 126 8.93 -0.46 4.73
CA PHE A 126 8.42 -0.36 6.09
C PHE A 126 8.38 -1.75 6.73
N TYR A 127 9.03 -1.90 7.88
CA TYR A 127 9.03 -3.14 8.66
C TYR A 127 7.76 -3.20 9.52
N MET A 128 6.73 -3.89 9.02
CA MET A 128 5.51 -4.13 9.80
C MET A 128 5.79 -5.06 10.98
N THR A 129 5.83 -4.50 12.18
CA THR A 129 5.96 -5.25 13.44
C THR A 129 4.68 -6.02 13.78
N TRP A 130 4.68 -6.71 14.92
CA TRP A 130 3.58 -7.56 15.39
C TRP A 130 3.00 -7.04 16.71
N GLY A 131 1.74 -7.40 17.00
CA GLY A 131 1.14 -7.13 18.31
C GLY A 131 1.90 -7.84 19.44
N ARG A 132 1.96 -7.24 20.62
CA ARG A 132 2.51 -7.88 21.83
C ARG A 132 1.68 -9.09 22.24
N LYS A 133 2.30 -10.08 22.91
CA LYS A 133 1.70 -11.39 23.22
C LYS A 133 0.29 -11.28 23.81
N ASN A 134 0.12 -10.35 24.74
CA ASN A 134 -1.13 -10.07 25.47
C ASN A 134 -1.65 -8.65 25.20
N GLY A 135 -1.31 -8.03 24.06
CA GLY A 135 -1.49 -6.60 23.85
C GLY A 135 -0.51 -5.73 24.65
N ASP A 136 -0.64 -4.42 24.56
CA ASP A 136 0.19 -3.47 25.29
C ASP A 136 -0.47 -3.07 26.62
N THR A 137 -0.46 -4.01 27.56
CA THR A 137 -1.11 -3.87 28.87
C THR A 137 -0.59 -2.70 29.71
N GLN A 138 0.57 -2.14 29.36
CA GLN A 138 1.17 -1.00 30.07
C GLN A 138 0.61 0.34 29.58
N ASN A 139 0.30 0.47 28.29
CA ASN A 139 -0.15 1.75 27.70
C ASN A 139 -1.63 1.73 27.29
N CYS A 140 -2.31 0.59 27.40
CA CYS A 140 -3.70 0.50 27.02
C CYS A 140 -4.66 1.11 28.07
N THR A 141 -5.74 1.73 27.60
CA THR A 141 -6.90 2.00 28.45
C THR A 141 -7.71 0.70 28.58
N PRO A 142 -8.13 0.26 29.79
CA PRO A 142 -8.88 -0.98 29.95
C PRO A 142 -10.08 -1.09 28.99
N GLY A 143 -10.18 -2.22 28.30
CA GLY A 143 -11.21 -2.47 27.29
C GLY A 143 -10.93 -1.89 25.89
N SER A 144 -9.82 -1.17 25.70
CA SER A 144 -9.40 -0.70 24.37
C SER A 144 -8.78 -1.82 23.52
N TYR A 145 -8.76 -1.62 22.20
CA TYR A 145 -8.13 -2.54 21.25
C TYR A 145 -6.65 -2.81 21.58
N LEU A 146 -5.95 -1.82 22.15
CA LEU A 146 -4.53 -1.90 22.48
C LEU A 146 -4.24 -2.92 23.60
N CYS A 147 -5.24 -3.26 24.42
CA CYS A 147 -5.11 -4.28 25.47
C CYS A 147 -5.13 -5.72 24.95
N THR A 148 -5.29 -5.93 23.63
CA THR A 148 -5.37 -7.26 23.02
C THR A 148 -4.30 -7.41 21.96
N TYR A 149 -3.88 -8.65 21.69
CA TYR A 149 -2.98 -8.93 20.59
C TYR A 149 -3.62 -8.51 19.26
N GLU A 150 -4.86 -8.95 19.01
CA GLU A 150 -5.59 -8.74 17.77
C GLU A 150 -5.79 -7.26 17.48
N GLY A 151 -6.27 -6.49 18.47
CA GLY A 151 -6.51 -5.07 18.29
C GLY A 151 -5.23 -4.25 18.10
N MET A 152 -4.14 -4.61 18.77
CA MET A 152 -2.84 -4.01 18.55
C MET A 152 -2.29 -4.35 17.15
N ASP A 153 -2.35 -5.62 16.77
CA ASP A 153 -1.88 -6.13 15.47
C ASP A 153 -2.64 -5.50 14.29
N ASP A 154 -3.97 -5.35 14.41
CA ASP A 154 -4.80 -4.68 13.41
C ASP A 154 -4.38 -3.21 13.22
N LYS A 155 -4.02 -2.51 14.30
CA LYS A 155 -3.55 -1.12 14.20
C LYS A 155 -2.14 -0.99 13.66
N LEU A 156 -1.23 -1.90 14.02
CA LEU A 156 0.10 -1.96 13.39
C LEU A 156 -0.04 -2.15 11.87
N TYR A 157 -0.87 -3.10 11.44
CA TYR A 157 -1.17 -3.31 10.03
C TYR A 157 -1.71 -2.03 9.37
N GLU A 158 -2.75 -1.42 9.94
CA GLU A 158 -3.35 -0.18 9.41
C GLU A 158 -2.31 0.93 9.21
N ARG A 159 -1.46 1.17 10.23
CA ARG A 159 -0.50 2.30 10.18
C ARG A 159 0.70 2.04 9.30
N TYR A 160 1.21 0.82 9.23
CA TYR A 160 2.31 0.52 8.31
C TYR A 160 1.86 0.53 6.86
N MET A 161 0.64 0.06 6.57
CA MET A 161 0.07 0.16 5.22
C MET A 161 -0.18 1.63 4.83
N GLN A 162 -0.67 2.45 5.76
CA GLN A 162 -0.83 3.89 5.53
C GLN A 162 0.52 4.58 5.28
N ALA A 163 1.53 4.34 6.13
CA ALA A 163 2.86 4.91 5.95
C ALA A 163 3.47 4.52 4.60
N ALA A 164 3.31 3.26 4.19
CA ALA A 164 3.78 2.81 2.89
C ALA A 164 3.02 3.46 1.72
N LEU A 165 1.70 3.60 1.84
CA LEU A 165 0.88 4.26 0.82
C LEU A 165 1.28 5.73 0.65
N ASP A 166 1.38 6.48 1.75
CA ASP A 166 1.71 7.91 1.76
C ASP A 166 3.11 8.19 1.19
N ASN A 167 4.03 7.23 1.37
CA ASN A 167 5.40 7.32 0.91
C ASN A 167 5.68 6.49 -0.33
N GLU A 168 4.64 5.97 -0.99
CA GLU A 168 4.78 5.24 -2.25
C GLU A 168 5.76 4.04 -2.18
N SER A 169 5.80 3.39 -1.02
CA SER A 169 6.83 2.46 -0.56
C SER A 169 6.30 1.04 -0.37
N MET A 170 7.21 0.10 -0.09
CA MET A 170 6.89 -1.31 0.19
C MET A 170 6.67 -1.58 1.68
N VAL A 171 6.01 -2.69 1.98
CA VAL A 171 5.92 -3.24 3.34
C VAL A 171 6.53 -4.65 3.38
N SER A 172 7.34 -4.92 4.40
CA SER A 172 7.67 -6.28 4.82
C SER A 172 6.65 -6.70 5.89
N PRO A 173 5.66 -7.56 5.57
CA PRO A 173 4.47 -7.78 6.39
C PRO A 173 4.69 -8.81 7.50
N VAL A 174 5.77 -8.67 8.28
CA VAL A 174 6.16 -9.67 9.30
C VAL A 174 5.04 -9.91 10.29
N GLY A 175 4.36 -8.85 10.77
CA GLY A 175 3.20 -8.97 11.66
C GLY A 175 2.07 -9.86 11.12
N LYS A 176 1.84 -9.88 9.80
CA LYS A 176 0.78 -10.70 9.20
C LYS A 176 1.18 -12.17 9.10
N VAL A 177 2.45 -12.46 8.82
CA VAL A 177 2.96 -13.84 8.90
C VAL A 177 2.95 -14.33 10.34
N TRP A 178 3.33 -13.47 11.28
CA TRP A 178 3.29 -13.73 12.72
C TRP A 178 1.88 -14.11 13.17
N ARG A 179 0.87 -13.32 12.81
CA ARG A 179 -0.52 -13.61 13.11
C ARG A 179 -1.01 -14.91 12.49
N TYR A 180 -0.64 -15.17 11.24
CA TYR A 180 -0.97 -16.42 10.59
C TYR A 180 -0.46 -17.62 11.40
N ILE A 181 0.82 -17.58 11.79
CA ILE A 181 1.42 -18.67 12.58
C ILE A 181 0.78 -18.80 13.96
N ARG A 182 0.57 -17.68 14.68
CA ARG A 182 -0.14 -17.73 15.98
C ARG A 182 -1.54 -18.34 15.88
N THR A 183 -2.22 -18.10 14.77
CA THR A 183 -3.60 -18.58 14.57
C THR A 183 -3.63 -20.06 14.17
N GLN A 184 -2.75 -20.47 13.24
CA GLN A 184 -2.76 -21.82 12.67
C GLN A 184 -1.93 -22.82 13.48
N TYR A 185 -0.91 -22.34 14.20
CA TYR A 185 0.02 -23.14 14.99
C TYR A 185 0.19 -22.55 16.40
N PRO A 186 -0.89 -22.49 17.21
CA PRO A 186 -0.89 -21.79 18.50
C PRO A 186 0.06 -22.39 19.56
N SER A 187 0.57 -23.61 19.34
CA SER A 187 1.58 -24.23 20.20
C SER A 187 2.99 -23.68 19.99
N LEU A 188 3.25 -22.97 18.89
CA LEU A 188 4.54 -22.36 18.62
C LEU A 188 4.65 -21.03 19.36
N GLU A 189 5.56 -20.98 20.34
CA GLU A 189 5.92 -19.73 21.01
C GLU A 189 6.78 -18.88 20.08
N LEU A 190 6.42 -17.61 19.91
CA LEU A 190 7.13 -16.68 19.03
C LEU A 190 7.83 -15.57 19.81
N TYR A 191 7.47 -15.39 21.08
CA TYR A 191 8.00 -14.32 21.93
C TYR A 191 9.09 -14.84 22.87
N GLU A 192 9.99 -13.94 23.23
CA GLU A 192 10.76 -14.06 24.46
C GLU A 192 9.85 -13.92 25.69
N SER A 193 10.41 -14.14 26.89
CA SER A 193 9.66 -14.10 28.16
C SER A 193 8.96 -12.76 28.45
N ASP A 194 9.39 -11.67 27.79
CA ASP A 194 8.80 -10.35 27.96
C ASP A 194 7.49 -10.14 27.17
N GLY A 195 7.10 -11.11 26.32
CA GLY A 195 5.90 -11.02 25.50
C GLY A 195 5.95 -9.95 24.41
N SER A 196 7.13 -9.44 24.08
CA SER A 196 7.34 -8.37 23.09
C SER A 196 8.39 -8.77 22.06
N HIS A 197 9.63 -9.03 22.51
CA HIS A 197 10.74 -9.36 21.63
C HIS A 197 10.54 -10.72 20.97
N PRO A 198 11.06 -10.91 19.74
CA PRO A 198 10.96 -12.19 19.08
C PRO A 198 11.96 -13.17 19.67
N ASN A 199 11.51 -14.40 19.92
CA ASN A 199 12.45 -15.50 20.08
C ASN A 199 13.08 -15.88 18.73
N TYR A 200 13.93 -16.90 18.71
CA TYR A 200 14.60 -17.32 17.49
C TYR A 200 13.62 -17.69 16.35
N LEU A 201 12.53 -18.41 16.65
CA LEU A 201 11.48 -18.72 15.68
C LEU A 201 10.80 -17.46 15.15
N GLY A 202 10.47 -16.51 16.03
CA GLY A 202 9.96 -15.19 15.66
C GLY A 202 10.89 -14.43 14.72
N SER A 203 12.20 -14.43 15.00
CA SER A 203 13.20 -13.80 14.12
C SER A 203 13.35 -14.51 12.78
N MET A 204 13.21 -15.84 12.73
CA MET A 204 13.21 -16.60 11.47
C MET A 204 11.99 -16.30 10.60
N ILE A 205 10.83 -16.07 11.20
CA ILE A 205 9.63 -15.57 10.49
C ILE A 205 9.92 -14.22 9.84
N ALA A 206 10.50 -13.29 10.60
CA ALA A 206 10.91 -12.00 10.06
C ALA A 206 11.94 -12.15 8.94
N ALA A 207 12.93 -13.03 9.11
CA ALA A 207 14.02 -13.22 8.15
C ALA A 207 13.51 -13.74 6.80
N TYR A 208 12.67 -14.78 6.80
CA TYR A 208 12.07 -15.30 5.56
C TYR A 208 11.11 -14.32 4.90
N THR A 209 10.37 -13.54 5.70
CA THR A 209 9.50 -12.48 5.19
C THR A 209 10.33 -11.44 4.45
N PHE A 210 11.39 -10.93 5.06
CA PHE A 210 12.30 -9.98 4.40
C PHE A 210 13.02 -10.56 3.20
N TYR A 211 13.49 -11.81 3.25
CA TYR A 211 14.08 -12.47 2.09
C TYR A 211 13.12 -12.44 0.90
N THR A 212 11.87 -12.83 1.13
CA THR A 212 10.81 -12.82 0.12
C THR A 212 10.53 -11.40 -0.38
N THR A 213 10.47 -10.41 0.51
CA THR A 213 10.25 -9.00 0.14
C THR A 213 11.40 -8.40 -0.69
N ILE A 214 12.64 -8.68 -0.32
CA ILE A 214 13.86 -8.09 -0.93
C ILE A 214 14.20 -8.78 -2.26
N PHE A 215 14.13 -10.11 -2.30
CA PHE A 215 14.55 -10.89 -3.46
C PHE A 215 13.39 -11.33 -4.36
N LYS A 216 12.14 -11.22 -3.87
CA LYS A 216 10.91 -11.56 -4.61
C LYS A 216 10.91 -13.00 -5.11
N LYS A 217 11.53 -13.88 -4.33
CA LYS A 217 11.66 -15.31 -4.61
C LYS A 217 10.77 -16.12 -3.69
N ASP A 218 10.39 -17.30 -4.15
CA ASP A 218 9.61 -18.24 -3.36
C ASP A 218 10.47 -18.68 -2.14
N PRO A 219 10.03 -18.41 -0.90
CA PRO A 219 10.79 -18.75 0.30
C PRO A 219 11.01 -20.26 0.46
N THR A 220 10.19 -21.11 -0.18
CA THR A 220 10.35 -22.57 -0.15
C THR A 220 11.57 -23.08 -0.91
N THR A 221 12.21 -22.22 -1.71
CA THR A 221 13.43 -22.55 -2.46
C THR A 221 14.71 -22.37 -1.64
N ALA A 222 14.66 -21.60 -0.55
CA ALA A 222 15.79 -21.41 0.33
C ALA A 222 15.86 -22.52 1.39
N SER A 223 17.04 -23.12 1.57
CA SER A 223 17.23 -24.30 2.42
C SER A 223 17.76 -23.98 3.83
N PHE A 224 17.89 -22.69 4.18
CA PHE A 224 18.44 -22.29 5.47
C PHE A 224 17.45 -22.54 6.62
N ASN A 225 17.78 -23.44 7.54
CA ASN A 225 16.95 -23.70 8.72
C ASN A 225 17.47 -22.99 9.98
N GLY A 226 18.73 -22.54 9.96
CA GLY A 226 19.41 -22.07 11.18
C GLY A 226 19.34 -23.13 12.29
N ASN A 227 18.89 -22.72 13.47
CA ASN A 227 18.70 -23.61 14.62
C ASN A 227 17.29 -24.23 14.73
N LEU A 228 16.38 -23.96 13.78
CA LEU A 228 15.02 -24.49 13.84
C LEU A 228 14.99 -25.98 13.46
N PRO A 229 14.12 -26.79 14.10
CA PRO A 229 13.73 -28.08 13.58
C PRO A 229 13.19 -27.97 12.14
N HIS A 230 13.46 -28.98 11.30
CA HIS A 230 13.02 -29.00 9.90
C HIS A 230 11.52 -28.73 9.76
N SER A 231 10.69 -29.33 10.63
CA SER A 231 9.24 -29.14 10.63
C SER A 231 8.81 -27.68 10.89
N GLU A 232 9.50 -26.98 11.80
CA GLU A 232 9.20 -25.57 12.09
C GLU A 232 9.66 -24.66 10.96
N ALA A 233 10.84 -24.92 10.39
CA ALA A 233 11.33 -24.18 9.24
C ALA A 233 10.41 -24.33 8.02
N ASP A 234 9.85 -25.52 7.79
CA ASP A 234 8.85 -25.75 6.74
C ASP A 234 7.54 -24.99 6.99
N ILE A 235 7.07 -24.95 8.25
CA ILE A 235 5.91 -24.13 8.63
C ILE A 235 6.16 -22.65 8.30
N VAL A 236 7.34 -22.12 8.67
CA VAL A 236 7.71 -20.72 8.42
C VAL A 236 7.73 -20.42 6.92
N ARG A 237 8.42 -21.23 6.11
CA ARG A 237 8.51 -21.03 4.65
C ARG A 237 7.14 -21.06 3.99
N ASN A 238 6.29 -22.03 4.35
CA ASN A 238 4.94 -22.13 3.79
C ASN A 238 4.04 -20.97 4.23
N ALA A 239 4.13 -20.52 5.48
CA ALA A 239 3.41 -19.35 5.96
C ALA A 239 3.82 -18.08 5.17
N VAL A 240 5.12 -17.84 5.00
CA VAL A 240 5.62 -16.70 4.21
C VAL A 240 5.22 -16.81 2.75
N LYS A 241 5.26 -18.01 2.15
CA LYS A 241 4.79 -18.23 0.78
C LYS A 241 3.33 -17.81 0.61
N ASN A 242 2.46 -18.29 1.50
CA ASN A 242 1.03 -18.05 1.44
C ASN A 242 0.68 -16.59 1.72
N VAL A 243 1.29 -15.97 2.74
CA VAL A 243 0.95 -14.62 3.16
C VAL A 243 1.62 -13.55 2.29
N VAL A 244 2.84 -13.79 1.82
CA VAL A 244 3.69 -12.77 1.18
C VAL A 244 3.90 -13.07 -0.29
N TYR A 245 4.54 -14.19 -0.63
CA TYR A 245 4.97 -14.47 -2.00
C TYR A 245 3.80 -14.54 -2.99
N GLN A 246 2.70 -15.20 -2.60
CA GLN A 246 1.50 -15.31 -3.44
C GLN A 246 0.63 -14.05 -3.45
N ASN A 247 0.92 -13.07 -2.58
CA ASN A 247 0.11 -11.88 -2.37
C ASN A 247 0.97 -10.60 -2.36
N MET A 248 2.07 -10.56 -3.13
CA MET A 248 3.05 -9.47 -3.11
C MET A 248 2.44 -8.08 -3.37
N ASP A 249 1.42 -7.99 -4.24
CA ASP A 249 0.73 -6.75 -4.57
C ASP A 249 -0.01 -6.14 -3.36
N VAL A 250 -0.47 -6.96 -2.41
CA VAL A 250 -1.13 -6.50 -1.17
C VAL A 250 -0.15 -5.68 -0.32
N TRP A 251 1.14 -5.99 -0.41
CA TRP A 251 2.22 -5.40 0.37
C TRP A 251 3.00 -4.33 -0.42
N TYR A 252 2.47 -3.94 -1.58
CA TYR A 252 3.09 -3.02 -2.53
C TYR A 252 4.45 -3.51 -3.05
N ILE A 253 4.73 -4.81 -2.98
CA ILE A 253 5.96 -5.42 -3.47
C ILE A 253 5.82 -5.63 -4.98
N ASN A 254 6.24 -4.64 -5.76
CA ASN A 254 6.15 -4.69 -7.21
C ASN A 254 7.18 -5.67 -7.79
N ALA A 255 6.90 -6.33 -8.92
CA ALA A 255 7.86 -7.23 -9.57
C ALA A 255 9.21 -6.55 -9.90
N HIS A 256 9.16 -5.26 -10.23
CA HIS A 256 10.33 -4.41 -10.45
C HIS A 256 10.39 -3.33 -9.37
N ASP A 257 11.61 -3.03 -8.88
CA ASP A 257 11.89 -2.09 -7.78
C ASP A 257 11.68 -0.60 -8.15
N ILE A 258 10.82 -0.33 -9.12
CA ILE A 258 10.69 0.97 -9.75
C ILE A 258 9.24 1.15 -10.18
N ASN A 259 8.69 2.28 -9.74
CA ASN A 259 7.28 2.58 -9.88
C ASN A 259 7.09 3.57 -11.01
N THR A 260 7.07 3.10 -12.27
CA THR A 260 6.45 3.89 -13.34
C THR A 260 5.04 4.25 -12.89
N LYS A 261 4.76 5.54 -12.77
CA LYS A 261 3.52 6.08 -12.24
C LYS A 261 3.04 7.19 -13.14
N PHE A 262 1.73 7.25 -13.28
CA PHE A 262 1.08 8.37 -13.91
C PHE A 262 -0.32 8.57 -13.39
N ASN A 263 -0.83 9.79 -13.52
CA ASN A 263 -2.24 10.09 -13.42
C ASN A 263 -2.76 10.60 -14.78
N TYR A 264 -4.08 10.76 -14.88
CA TYR A 264 -4.70 11.35 -16.05
C TYR A 264 -5.92 12.17 -15.64
N GLN A 265 -6.23 13.20 -16.43
CA GLN A 265 -7.39 14.07 -16.25
C GLN A 265 -8.01 14.38 -17.61
N PHE A 266 -9.32 14.27 -17.74
CA PHE A 266 -10.03 14.69 -18.95
C PHE A 266 -10.01 16.21 -19.06
N THR A 267 -9.60 16.75 -20.21
CA THR A 267 -9.71 18.18 -20.54
C THR A 267 -10.99 18.48 -21.33
N ASN A 268 -11.55 17.46 -22.00
CA ASN A 268 -12.90 17.42 -22.56
C ASN A 268 -13.34 15.95 -22.70
N ALA A 269 -14.46 15.67 -23.37
CA ALA A 269 -15.00 14.29 -23.52
C ALA A 269 -14.05 13.29 -24.18
N HIS A 270 -13.15 13.78 -25.05
CA HIS A 270 -12.28 12.94 -25.86
C HIS A 270 -10.79 13.21 -25.64
N SER A 271 -10.44 14.31 -24.97
CA SER A 271 -9.06 14.69 -24.68
C SER A 271 -8.69 14.42 -23.22
N VAL A 272 -7.54 13.79 -23.02
CA VAL A 272 -6.99 13.37 -21.73
C VAL A 272 -5.57 13.90 -21.57
N GLN A 273 -5.34 14.70 -20.53
CA GLN A 273 -4.01 15.07 -20.09
C GLN A 273 -3.45 13.95 -19.22
N PHE A 274 -2.31 13.39 -19.62
CA PHE A 274 -1.55 12.46 -18.81
C PHE A 274 -0.40 13.18 -18.10
N THR A 275 -0.18 12.84 -16.83
CA THR A 275 0.94 13.40 -16.04
C THR A 275 1.82 12.28 -15.54
N ASN A 276 3.10 12.32 -15.90
CA ASN A 276 4.12 11.47 -15.31
C ASN A 276 4.22 11.77 -13.80
N GLN A 277 4.18 10.71 -12.99
CA GLN A 277 4.43 10.77 -11.54
C GLN A 277 5.63 9.87 -11.15
N SER A 278 6.35 9.34 -12.15
CA SER A 278 7.52 8.51 -11.94
C SER A 278 8.70 9.40 -11.55
N SER A 279 9.40 9.05 -10.47
CA SER A 279 10.62 9.73 -10.08
C SER A 279 11.76 9.41 -11.06
N ASN A 280 12.41 10.43 -11.61
CA ASN A 280 13.65 10.35 -12.41
C ASN A 280 13.63 9.35 -13.58
N ALA A 281 12.46 9.23 -14.21
CA ALA A 281 12.34 8.60 -15.50
C ALA A 281 13.16 9.40 -16.54
N THR A 282 14.09 8.71 -17.19
CA THR A 282 14.97 9.24 -18.25
C THR A 282 14.38 9.07 -19.64
N THR A 283 13.42 8.17 -19.77
CA THR A 283 12.64 7.99 -21.00
C THR A 283 11.18 7.86 -20.65
N PHE A 284 10.34 8.28 -21.58
CA PHE A 284 8.88 8.27 -21.48
C PHE A 284 8.36 7.65 -22.75
N HIS A 285 7.52 6.63 -22.63
CA HIS A 285 6.87 6.01 -23.77
C HIS A 285 5.45 5.65 -23.39
N TRP A 286 4.50 6.24 -24.09
CA TRP A 286 3.08 6.08 -23.89
C TRP A 286 2.49 5.31 -25.05
N GLU A 287 1.71 4.28 -24.76
CA GLU A 287 0.80 3.63 -25.70
C GLU A 287 -0.63 3.91 -25.20
N PHE A 288 -1.41 4.70 -25.95
CA PHE A 288 -2.74 5.11 -25.46
C PHE A 288 -3.81 4.03 -25.64
N GLY A 289 -3.50 2.94 -26.35
CA GLY A 289 -4.40 1.81 -26.56
C GLY A 289 -5.33 1.94 -27.78
N ASP A 290 -5.24 3.05 -28.53
CA ASP A 290 -5.94 3.30 -29.80
C ASP A 290 -5.01 3.23 -31.03
N GLY A 291 -3.77 2.78 -30.83
CA GLY A 291 -2.72 2.72 -31.85
C GLY A 291 -1.86 3.98 -31.95
N ILE A 292 -2.13 5.01 -31.14
CA ILE A 292 -1.31 6.22 -31.06
C ILE A 292 -0.37 6.11 -29.86
N GLU A 293 0.84 6.66 -30.03
CA GLU A 293 1.92 6.64 -29.05
C GLU A 293 2.50 8.04 -28.82
N SER A 294 3.21 8.24 -27.70
CA SER A 294 3.93 9.48 -27.42
C SER A 294 5.19 9.23 -26.60
N ASN A 295 6.22 10.05 -26.82
CA ASN A 295 7.42 10.08 -25.97
C ASN A 295 7.54 11.36 -25.14
N ALA A 296 6.49 12.18 -25.11
CA ALA A 296 6.44 13.34 -24.23
C ALA A 296 6.29 12.90 -22.77
N GLU A 297 6.87 13.65 -21.84
CA GLU A 297 6.74 13.34 -20.41
C GLU A 297 5.28 13.45 -19.93
N ASN A 298 4.58 14.51 -20.33
CA ASN A 298 3.20 14.80 -19.93
C ASN A 298 2.31 15.03 -21.16
N PRO A 299 1.95 13.99 -21.93
CA PRO A 299 1.23 14.17 -23.18
C PRO A 299 -0.24 14.54 -22.96
N LEU A 300 -0.75 15.41 -23.83
CA LEU A 300 -2.19 15.56 -24.07
C LEU A 300 -2.56 14.66 -25.26
N HIS A 301 -3.50 13.74 -25.06
CA HIS A 301 -3.97 12.83 -26.11
C HIS A 301 -5.46 13.01 -26.36
N THR A 302 -5.89 12.87 -27.62
CA THR A 302 -7.31 12.96 -28.02
C THR A 302 -7.73 11.70 -28.73
N TYR A 303 -8.76 11.03 -28.22
CA TYR A 303 -9.32 9.82 -28.80
C TYR A 303 -10.41 10.15 -29.83
N ASN A 304 -10.42 9.44 -30.95
CA ASN A 304 -11.40 9.66 -32.02
C ASN A 304 -12.76 8.99 -31.80
N ALA A 305 -12.84 8.05 -30.85
CA ALA A 305 -14.02 7.27 -30.57
C ALA A 305 -14.19 7.05 -29.06
N ASP A 306 -15.43 6.80 -28.67
CA ASP A 306 -15.77 6.35 -27.32
C ASP A 306 -15.27 4.91 -27.13
N GLY A 307 -14.80 4.59 -25.93
CA GLY A 307 -14.30 3.26 -25.62
C GLY A 307 -13.46 3.20 -24.34
N ILE A 308 -13.15 1.98 -23.93
CA ILE A 308 -12.22 1.72 -22.82
C ILE A 308 -10.85 1.39 -23.40
N TYR A 309 -9.87 2.23 -23.10
CA TYR A 309 -8.51 2.12 -23.61
C TYR A 309 -7.55 1.68 -22.50
N ASN A 310 -6.69 0.70 -22.79
CA ASN A 310 -5.61 0.29 -21.88
C ASN A 310 -4.37 1.15 -22.15
N VAL A 311 -4.24 2.25 -21.42
CA VAL A 311 -3.08 3.14 -21.54
C VAL A 311 -1.91 2.50 -20.84
N LYS A 312 -0.81 2.29 -21.58
CA LYS A 312 0.47 1.85 -21.02
C LYS A 312 1.42 3.03 -20.98
N PHE A 313 2.11 3.16 -19.86
CA PHE A 313 3.21 4.11 -19.70
C PHE A 313 4.45 3.33 -19.32
N THR A 314 5.48 3.44 -20.14
CA THR A 314 6.77 2.81 -19.96
C THR A 314 7.81 3.88 -19.71
N THR A 315 8.58 3.74 -18.64
CA THR A 315 9.70 4.63 -18.35
C THR A 315 10.99 3.85 -18.19
N ASN A 316 12.11 4.46 -18.55
CA ASN A 316 13.42 4.01 -18.08
C ASN A 316 13.78 4.83 -16.85
N THR A 317 13.72 4.21 -15.69
CA THR A 317 14.23 4.80 -14.46
C THR A 317 15.40 3.93 -14.03
N CYS A 318 16.53 4.54 -13.66
CA CYS A 318 17.67 3.79 -13.13
C CYS A 318 18.23 2.68 -14.04
N GLY A 319 18.19 2.89 -15.36
CA GLY A 319 18.69 1.92 -16.34
C GLY A 319 17.79 0.70 -16.52
N ARG A 320 16.57 0.70 -15.96
CA ARG A 320 15.58 -0.36 -16.13
C ARG A 320 14.30 0.20 -16.72
N SER A 321 13.76 -0.51 -17.71
CA SER A 321 12.46 -0.21 -18.28
C SER A 321 11.37 -0.84 -17.42
N THR A 322 10.41 -0.03 -16.99
CA THR A 322 9.22 -0.48 -16.25
C THR A 322 7.96 0.08 -16.90
N THR A 323 6.85 -0.67 -16.81
CA THR A 323 5.58 -0.31 -17.46
C THR A 323 4.42 -0.33 -16.47
N LYS A 324 3.59 0.70 -16.50
CA LYS A 324 2.31 0.79 -15.78
C LYS A 324 1.15 0.84 -16.76
N ILE A 325 0.08 0.10 -16.46
CA ILE A 325 -1.13 0.08 -17.29
C ILE A 325 -2.32 0.63 -16.48
N LYS A 326 -3.10 1.55 -17.07
CA LYS A 326 -4.38 2.02 -16.52
C LYS A 326 -5.47 1.97 -17.60
N LYS A 327 -6.70 1.64 -17.19
CA LYS A 327 -7.87 1.75 -18.06
C LYS A 327 -8.38 3.19 -18.05
N VAL A 328 -8.57 3.78 -19.23
CA VAL A 328 -9.19 5.10 -19.43
C VAL A 328 -10.49 4.88 -20.19
N ASN A 329 -11.61 5.26 -19.59
CA ASN A 329 -12.93 5.15 -20.22
C ASN A 329 -13.28 6.49 -20.88
N VAL A 330 -13.19 6.54 -22.20
CA VAL A 330 -13.40 7.73 -23.02
C VAL A 330 -14.81 7.70 -23.59
N GLY A 331 -15.54 8.80 -23.46
CA GLY A 331 -16.88 8.94 -23.98
C GLY A 331 -17.46 10.29 -23.61
N SER A 332 -18.68 10.58 -24.06
CA SER A 332 -19.43 11.77 -23.60
C SER A 332 -19.25 11.89 -22.10
N LEU A 333 -18.78 13.04 -21.62
CA LEU A 333 -18.65 13.33 -20.19
C LEU A 333 -20.01 13.07 -19.54
N GLU A 334 -20.28 11.82 -19.12
CA GLU A 334 -20.92 11.59 -17.86
C GLU A 334 -20.02 12.38 -16.92
N THR A 335 -20.55 13.52 -16.50
CA THR A 335 -19.94 14.42 -15.52
C THR A 335 -19.12 13.54 -14.61
N ALA A 336 -17.79 13.70 -14.71
CA ALA A 336 -16.85 13.00 -13.85
C ALA A 336 -17.48 12.98 -12.47
N GLU A 337 -17.49 11.81 -11.85
CA GLU A 337 -17.88 11.61 -10.47
C GLU A 337 -16.87 12.37 -9.60
N ALA A 338 -16.91 13.70 -9.69
CA ALA A 338 -16.39 14.63 -8.72
C ALA A 338 -17.13 14.23 -7.47
N GLN A 339 -16.41 13.50 -6.61
CA GLN A 339 -16.81 13.02 -5.31
C GLN A 339 -18.05 13.78 -4.82
N LYS A 340 -19.23 13.21 -5.10
CA LYS A 340 -20.48 13.95 -5.00
C LYS A 340 -20.52 14.54 -3.59
N PRO A 341 -20.82 15.85 -3.42
CA PRO A 341 -20.79 16.45 -2.09
C PRO A 341 -21.69 15.71 -1.10
N ILE A 342 -22.77 15.11 -1.63
CA ILE A 342 -23.62 14.21 -0.89
C ILE A 342 -23.07 12.77 -0.89
N SER A 343 -23.05 12.18 0.30
CA SER A 343 -22.66 10.80 0.54
C SER A 343 -23.80 9.80 0.29
N LYS A 344 -25.06 10.22 0.47
CA LYS A 344 -26.23 9.33 0.35
C LYS A 344 -27.54 10.12 0.23
N ILE A 345 -28.45 9.64 -0.63
CA ILE A 345 -29.88 9.99 -0.64
C ILE A 345 -30.68 8.73 -0.35
N TYR A 346 -31.60 8.78 0.62
CA TYR A 346 -32.37 7.62 1.01
C TYR A 346 -33.66 7.98 1.79
N PRO A 347 -34.68 7.10 1.81
CA PRO A 347 -34.82 5.92 0.97
C PRO A 347 -35.10 6.28 -0.51
N ILE A 348 -34.85 5.36 -1.43
CA ILE A 348 -35.28 5.43 -2.83
C ILE A 348 -35.88 4.05 -3.18
N PRO A 349 -37.18 3.94 -3.51
CA PRO A 349 -38.21 4.99 -3.51
C PRO A 349 -38.48 5.59 -2.11
N ALA A 350 -38.93 6.84 -2.08
CA ALA A 350 -39.26 7.57 -0.86
C ALA A 350 -40.78 7.76 -0.74
N LYS A 351 -41.33 7.60 0.46
CA LYS A 351 -42.76 7.77 0.73
C LYS A 351 -43.10 9.15 1.26
N ASP A 352 -42.73 9.46 2.50
CA ASP A 352 -43.12 10.73 3.15
C ASP A 352 -41.93 11.67 3.38
N ILE A 353 -40.73 11.10 3.55
CA ILE A 353 -39.51 11.84 3.87
C ILE A 353 -38.36 11.33 2.99
N LEU A 354 -37.63 12.28 2.38
CA LEU A 354 -36.35 12.04 1.73
C LEU A 354 -35.22 12.55 2.65
N LYS A 355 -34.18 11.75 2.86
CA LYS A 355 -32.99 12.12 3.65
C LYS A 355 -31.78 12.28 2.76
N ILE A 356 -30.98 13.30 3.03
CA ILE A 356 -29.73 13.58 2.32
C ILE A 356 -28.61 13.73 3.34
N LYS A 357 -27.58 12.89 3.23
CA LYS A 357 -26.36 12.97 4.03
C LYS A 357 -25.24 13.56 3.19
N SER A 358 -24.60 14.62 3.68
CA SER A 358 -23.58 15.36 2.94
C SER A 358 -22.24 15.39 3.67
N HIS A 359 -21.14 15.27 2.92
CA HIS A 359 -19.78 15.47 3.44
C HIS A 359 -19.44 16.95 3.61
N LYS A 360 -20.20 17.83 2.94
CA LYS A 360 -20.00 19.29 2.92
C LYS A 360 -21.31 20.03 3.15
N LYS A 361 -21.25 21.28 3.61
CA LYS A 361 -22.44 22.11 3.88
C LYS A 361 -23.17 22.46 2.57
N ILE A 362 -24.48 22.20 2.53
CA ILE A 362 -25.36 22.60 1.42
C ILE A 362 -25.87 24.02 1.68
N SER A 363 -25.62 24.94 0.74
CA SER A 363 -26.04 26.35 0.81
C SER A 363 -27.41 26.61 0.21
N HIS A 364 -27.86 25.76 -0.73
CA HIS A 364 -29.19 25.80 -1.34
C HIS A 364 -29.70 24.39 -1.58
N LEU A 365 -30.98 24.13 -1.32
CA LEU A 365 -31.61 22.82 -1.49
C LEU A 365 -33.07 23.02 -1.93
N GLU A 366 -33.47 22.42 -3.05
CA GLU A 366 -34.86 22.47 -3.54
C GLU A 366 -35.26 21.17 -4.25
N ILE A 367 -36.57 20.96 -4.38
CA ILE A 367 -37.14 19.85 -5.15
C ILE A 367 -37.80 20.41 -6.42
N ILE A 368 -37.55 19.77 -7.57
CA ILE A 368 -38.23 20.05 -8.83
C ILE A 368 -38.89 18.78 -9.39
N ASP A 369 -39.98 18.94 -10.15
CA ASP A 369 -40.52 17.85 -10.97
C ASP A 369 -39.76 17.69 -12.29
N ILE A 370 -40.09 16.66 -13.07
CA ILE A 370 -39.49 16.38 -14.38
C ILE A 370 -39.66 17.50 -15.41
N SER A 371 -40.58 18.45 -15.19
CA SER A 371 -40.77 19.63 -16.03
C SER A 371 -39.98 20.85 -15.56
N GLY A 372 -39.15 20.70 -14.53
CA GLY A 372 -38.35 21.78 -13.94
C GLY A 372 -39.12 22.68 -12.98
N ARG A 373 -40.38 22.36 -12.63
CA ARG A 373 -41.17 23.19 -11.71
C ARG A 373 -40.82 22.88 -10.28
N LYS A 374 -40.49 23.92 -9.51
CA LYS A 374 -40.20 23.84 -8.08
C LYS A 374 -41.40 23.32 -7.30
N LYS A 375 -41.12 22.48 -6.30
CA LYS A 375 -42.08 21.97 -5.32
C LYS A 375 -41.78 22.59 -3.97
N ASP A 376 -42.84 23.03 -3.32
CA ASP A 376 -42.75 23.54 -1.96
C ASP A 376 -42.66 22.33 -1.01
N CYS A 377 -41.49 22.15 -0.40
CA CYS A 377 -41.19 21.04 0.50
C CYS A 377 -40.50 21.60 1.74
N LYS A 378 -40.98 21.17 2.92
CA LYS A 378 -40.34 21.56 4.17
C LYS A 378 -39.00 20.84 4.33
N ILE A 379 -37.92 21.60 4.49
CA ILE A 379 -36.56 21.09 4.65
C ILE A 379 -36.06 21.41 6.07
N ILE A 380 -35.53 20.41 6.77
CA ILE A 380 -34.97 20.56 8.13
C ILE A 380 -33.60 19.89 8.16
N PHE A 381 -32.60 20.55 8.73
CA PHE A 381 -31.30 19.93 9.01
C PHE A 381 -31.26 19.41 10.46
N LYS A 382 -31.03 18.11 10.65
CA LYS A 382 -30.96 17.46 11.98
C LYS A 382 -30.06 16.21 11.91
N ASN A 383 -29.25 15.99 12.95
CA ASN A 383 -28.36 14.82 13.06
C ASN A 383 -27.45 14.61 11.84
N ASP A 384 -26.83 15.70 11.35
CA ASP A 384 -25.96 15.71 10.16
C ASP A 384 -26.63 15.29 8.84
N GLU A 385 -27.96 15.40 8.77
CA GLU A 385 -28.74 15.08 7.58
C GLU A 385 -29.78 16.17 7.29
N TYR A 386 -30.09 16.34 6.00
CA TYR A 386 -31.23 17.13 5.54
C TYR A 386 -32.44 16.20 5.39
N LEU A 387 -33.53 16.52 6.08
CA LEU A 387 -34.82 15.84 6.01
C LEU A 387 -35.79 16.70 5.20
N ILE A 388 -36.31 16.14 4.13
CA ILE A 388 -37.22 16.82 3.20
C ILE A 388 -38.58 16.13 3.28
N SER A 389 -39.60 16.87 3.69
CA SER A 389 -41.00 16.40 3.68
C SER A 389 -41.52 16.37 2.25
N ILE A 390 -41.79 15.18 1.73
CA ILE A 390 -42.30 14.92 0.37
C ILE A 390 -43.69 14.29 0.37
N LYS A 391 -44.34 14.18 1.54
CA LYS A 391 -45.66 13.56 1.72
C LYS A 391 -46.75 14.13 0.81
N ASP A 392 -46.64 15.42 0.45
CA ASP A 392 -47.63 16.15 -0.34
C ASP A 392 -47.33 16.08 -1.86
N LEU A 393 -46.26 15.38 -2.26
CA LEU A 393 -45.94 15.13 -3.66
C LEU A 393 -46.74 13.93 -4.19
N ASN A 394 -47.20 14.02 -5.43
CA ASN A 394 -47.79 12.87 -6.12
C ASN A 394 -46.70 11.82 -6.43
N PRO A 395 -47.06 10.52 -6.54
CA PRO A 395 -46.15 9.49 -7.01
C PRO A 395 -45.50 9.85 -8.35
N GLY A 396 -44.19 9.65 -8.48
CA GLY A 396 -43.47 10.01 -9.70
C GLY A 396 -41.97 10.25 -9.52
N ASN A 397 -41.34 10.68 -10.61
CA ASN A 397 -39.92 11.04 -10.63
C ASN A 397 -39.73 12.51 -10.27
N TYR A 398 -38.75 12.80 -9.41
CA TYR A 398 -38.40 14.14 -8.97
C TYR A 398 -36.88 14.30 -8.94
N PHE A 399 -36.42 15.54 -8.90
CA PHE A 399 -35.01 15.86 -8.71
C PHE A 399 -34.83 16.74 -7.47
N VAL A 400 -33.77 16.45 -6.71
CA VAL A 400 -33.21 17.35 -5.72
C VAL A 400 -32.17 18.21 -6.43
N ILE A 401 -32.31 19.53 -6.36
CA ILE A 401 -31.28 20.48 -6.80
C ILE A 401 -30.61 21.05 -5.56
N TYR A 402 -29.28 21.06 -5.53
CA TYR A 402 -28.54 21.54 -4.38
C TYR A 402 -27.23 22.23 -4.73
N THR A 403 -26.81 23.18 -3.90
CA THR A 403 -25.57 23.94 -4.09
C THR A 403 -24.58 23.68 -2.96
N VAL A 404 -23.33 23.38 -3.29
CA VAL A 404 -22.21 23.22 -2.36
C VAL A 404 -21.01 24.00 -2.90
N GLU A 405 -20.43 24.86 -2.06
CA GLU A 405 -19.24 25.66 -2.42
C GLU A 405 -19.42 26.45 -3.74
N GLY A 406 -20.64 26.94 -4.01
CA GLY A 406 -20.96 27.70 -5.22
C GLY A 406 -21.31 26.85 -6.46
N ASN A 407 -21.11 25.54 -6.42
CA ASN A 407 -21.44 24.62 -7.52
C ASN A 407 -22.82 24.01 -7.32
N SER A 408 -23.61 23.92 -8.39
CA SER A 408 -24.97 23.34 -8.37
C SER A 408 -24.97 21.91 -8.90
N TYR A 409 -25.74 21.04 -8.24
CA TYR A 409 -25.82 19.61 -8.49
C TYR A 409 -27.29 19.16 -8.55
N SER A 410 -27.56 18.04 -9.21
CA SER A 410 -28.90 17.46 -9.32
C SER A 410 -28.91 15.95 -9.08
N GLU A 411 -29.88 15.46 -8.31
CA GLU A 411 -30.03 14.02 -8.06
C GLU A 411 -31.49 13.58 -8.19
N LYS A 412 -31.70 12.45 -8.88
CA LYS A 412 -33.03 11.89 -9.09
C LYS A 412 -33.47 11.06 -7.89
N PHE A 413 -34.73 11.18 -7.49
CA PHE A 413 -35.39 10.22 -6.60
C PHE A 413 -36.80 9.87 -7.10
N ILE A 414 -37.32 8.76 -6.59
CA ILE A 414 -38.66 8.27 -6.91
C ILE A 414 -39.54 8.47 -5.69
N LYS A 415 -40.66 9.19 -5.84
CA LYS A 415 -41.74 9.26 -4.86
C LYS A 415 -42.69 8.09 -5.11
N GLU A 416 -42.89 7.26 -4.10
CA GLU A 416 -43.86 6.14 -4.11
C GLU A 416 -45.31 6.64 -3.99
#